data_AF-A0A9E7HNN6-F1
#
_entry.id   AF-A0A9E7HNN6-F1
#
_cell.length_a   1.000
_cell.length_b   1.000
_cell.length_c   1.000
_cell.angle_alpha   90.00
_cell.angle_beta   90.00
_cell.angle_gamma   90.00
#
_symmetry.space_group_name_H-M   'P 1'
#
loop_
_entity.id
_entity.type
_entity.pdbx_description
1 polymer ?
#
loop_
_entity_poly.entity_id
_entity_poly.type
_entity_poly.pdbx_seq_one_letter_code
_entity_poly.pdbx_strand_id
1 'polypeptide(L)'
;AVVSFGLGKMSDLLLPTLSRKCDVDCIIRDTLDKVLVLRFGRSADPLCLHFDEILSKTSREVSKFATIALVDVDSEEIQVYIKYFDITLIPSTVFFFNAHHMKMDSGLYLEGR
;
A
#
# COMPACT_ATOMS: atom_id res chain seq x y z
N ALA A 1 -24.09 4.28 15.33
CA ALA A 1 -22.82 3.75 15.86
C ALA A 1 -22.52 2.46 15.11
N VAL A 2 -21.51 2.46 14.25
CA VAL A 2 -21.01 1.22 13.63
C VAL A 2 -19.49 1.27 13.78
N VAL A 3 -18.99 0.58 14.80
CA VAL A 3 -17.58 0.18 14.87
C VAL A 3 -17.62 -1.29 15.24
N SER A 4 -17.57 -2.15 14.24
CA SER A 4 -17.31 -3.58 14.41
C SER A 4 -15.99 -3.89 13.74
N PHE A 5 -14.93 -3.94 14.55
CA PHE A 5 -13.69 -4.64 14.27
C PHE A 5 -13.44 -5.60 15.44
N GLY A 6 -13.90 -6.84 15.29
CA GLY A 6 -13.34 -8.01 15.99
C GLY A 6 -12.54 -8.80 14.97
N LEU A 7 -11.47 -9.55 15.28
CA LEU A 7 -10.99 -10.13 16.52
C LEU A 7 -9.53 -10.56 16.27
N GLY A 8 -8.60 -10.28 17.19
CA GLY A 8 -7.26 -10.89 17.19
C GLY A 8 -6.14 -9.94 17.65
N LYS A 9 -5.69 -10.08 18.90
CA LYS A 9 -4.53 -9.37 19.45
C LYS A 9 -3.23 -10.03 18.99
N MET A 10 -2.36 -9.26 18.33
CA MET A 10 -0.90 -9.24 18.57
C MET A 10 -0.38 -7.85 18.20
N SER A 11 0.38 -7.28 19.12
CA SER A 11 0.78 -5.88 19.21
C SER A 11 1.80 -5.48 18.15
N ASP A 12 1.38 -4.70 17.17
CA ASP A 12 2.14 -3.67 16.46
C ASP A 12 1.14 -2.90 15.57
N LEU A 13 1.44 -1.67 15.18
CA LEU A 13 0.53 -0.78 14.46
C LEU A 13 0.12 -1.41 13.10
N LEU A 14 -1.02 -2.10 13.07
CA LEU A 14 -1.58 -2.68 11.84
C LEU A 14 -1.88 -1.56 10.86
N LEU A 15 -1.17 -1.57 9.73
CA LEU A 15 -1.43 -0.69 8.62
C LEU A 15 -2.83 -1.00 8.05
N PRO A 16 -3.59 0.02 7.63
CA PRO A 16 -4.92 -0.21 7.08
C PRO A 16 -4.84 -1.01 5.78
N THR A 17 -5.56 -2.12 5.70
CA THR A 17 -5.67 -2.93 4.48
C THR A 17 -6.93 -2.55 3.70
N LEU A 18 -6.73 -2.24 2.42
CA LEU A 18 -7.77 -1.84 1.47
C LEU A 18 -8.03 -3.00 0.51
N SER A 19 -9.27 -3.45 0.46
CA SER A 19 -9.73 -4.54 -0.43
C SER A 19 -10.77 -4.07 -1.45
N ARG A 20 -11.31 -2.86 -1.28
CA ARG A 20 -12.33 -2.30 -2.15
C ARG A 20 -11.78 -1.14 -2.96
N LYS A 21 -12.27 -1.01 -4.20
CA LYS A 21 -11.92 0.09 -5.09
C LYS A 21 -12.25 1.44 -4.47
N CYS A 22 -13.43 1.55 -3.85
CA CYS A 22 -13.86 2.82 -3.24
C CYS A 22 -12.94 3.27 -2.11
N ASP A 23 -12.35 2.35 -1.34
CA ASP A 23 -11.43 2.70 -0.26
C ASP A 23 -10.09 3.21 -0.83
N VAL A 24 -9.63 2.61 -1.93
CA VAL A 24 -8.43 3.06 -2.66
C VAL A 24 -8.66 4.44 -3.28
N ASP A 25 -9.80 4.65 -3.94
CA ASP A 25 -10.15 5.96 -4.52
C ASP A 25 -10.29 7.04 -3.44
N CYS A 26 -10.90 6.73 -2.30
CA CYS A 26 -11.03 7.66 -1.19
C CYS A 26 -9.67 8.02 -0.60
N ILE A 27 -8.79 7.05 -0.31
CA ILE A 27 -7.50 7.37 0.32
C ILE A 27 -6.58 8.18 -0.61
N ILE A 28 -6.63 7.94 -1.93
CA ILE A 28 -5.87 8.71 -2.92
C ILE A 28 -6.37 10.15 -2.98
N ARG A 29 -7.69 10.36 -2.94
CA ARG A 29 -8.29 11.70 -3.00
C ARG A 29 -8.13 12.48 -1.69
N ASP A 30 -8.24 11.79 -0.56
CA ASP A 30 -8.26 12.44 0.76
C ASP A 30 -6.83 12.71 1.28
N THR A 31 -5.82 12.02 0.74
CA THR A 31 -4.40 12.24 1.09
C THR A 31 -3.72 13.18 0.10
N LEU A 32 -3.89 14.50 0.29
CA LEU A 32 -3.27 15.52 -0.57
C LEU A 32 -2.00 16.13 0.03
N ASP A 33 -1.95 16.28 1.34
CA ASP A 33 -0.86 16.98 2.06
C ASP A 33 0.35 16.10 2.39
N LYS A 34 0.28 14.81 2.06
CA LYS A 34 1.29 13.80 2.39
C LYS A 34 1.54 12.88 1.21
N VAL A 35 2.69 12.23 1.20
CA VAL A 35 2.96 11.12 0.28
C VAL A 35 2.13 9.91 0.71
N LEU A 36 1.24 9.45 -0.15
CA LEU A 36 0.52 8.21 0.05
C LEU A 36 1.35 7.05 -0.50
N VAL A 37 1.56 6.03 0.32
CA VAL A 37 2.29 4.80 -0.01
C VAL A 37 1.30 3.65 0.00
N LEU A 38 1.05 3.04 -1.16
CA LEU A 38 0.19 1.87 -1.31
C LEU A 38 1.02 0.63 -1.60
N ARG A 39 1.00 -0.33 -0.67
CA ARG A 39 1.66 -1.63 -0.84
C ARG A 39 0.68 -2.64 -1.42
N PHE A 40 0.82 -2.97 -2.69
CA PHE A 40 0.09 -4.05 -3.35
C PHE A 40 0.74 -5.39 -3.01
N GLY A 41 -0.02 -6.27 -2.37
CA GLY A 41 0.42 -7.64 -2.19
C GLY A 41 -0.56 -8.56 -1.47
N ARG A 42 -0.17 -9.83 -1.33
CA ARG A 42 -1.01 -10.87 -0.72
C ARG A 42 -0.68 -11.03 0.75
N SER A 43 -1.71 -11.04 1.59
CA SER A 43 -1.56 -11.22 3.04
C SER A 43 -1.02 -12.61 3.43
N ALA A 44 -1.14 -13.60 2.54
CA ALA A 44 -0.63 -14.96 2.75
C ALA A 44 0.84 -15.15 2.33
N ASP A 45 1.45 -14.17 1.65
CA ASP A 45 2.82 -14.30 1.13
C ASP A 45 3.85 -13.89 2.22
N PRO A 46 4.81 -14.78 2.57
CA PRO A 46 5.86 -14.46 3.54
C PRO A 46 6.67 -13.20 3.22
N LEU A 47 6.90 -12.90 1.93
CA LEU A 47 7.63 -11.70 1.52
C LEU A 47 6.81 -10.43 1.79
N CYS A 48 5.50 -10.48 1.58
CA CYS A 48 4.61 -9.37 1.89
C CYS A 48 4.55 -9.14 3.40
N LEU A 49 4.44 -10.21 4.20
CA LEU A 49 4.43 -10.11 5.67
C LEU A 49 5.72 -9.48 6.21
N HIS A 50 6.88 -9.93 5.71
CA HIS A 50 8.15 -9.33 6.11
C HIS A 50 8.24 -7.85 5.74
N PHE A 51 7.74 -7.48 4.56
CA PHE A 51 7.72 -6.08 4.12
C PHE A 51 6.74 -5.23 4.96
N ASP A 52 5.61 -5.78 5.36
CA ASP A 52 4.64 -5.11 6.23
C ASP A 52 5.21 -4.77 7.60
N GLU A 53 6.04 -5.66 8.18
CA GLU A 53 6.74 -5.38 9.44
C GLU A 53 7.66 -4.16 9.31
N ILE A 54 8.38 -4.04 8.19
CA ILE A 54 9.26 -2.90 7.90
C ILE A 54 8.44 -1.62 7.73
N LEU A 55 7.34 -1.69 6.97
CA LEU A 55 6.45 -0.56 6.76
C LEU A 55 5.78 -0.11 8.05
N SER A 56 5.36 -1.04 8.91
CA SER A 56 4.73 -0.72 10.19
C SER A 56 5.69 0.03 11.13
N LYS A 57 6.95 -0.41 11.22
CA LYS A 57 8.00 0.28 12.00
C LYS A 57 8.25 1.70 11.45
N THR A 58 8.38 1.80 10.13
CA THR A 58 8.66 3.07 9.44
C THR A 58 7.48 4.04 9.50
N SER A 59 6.24 3.53 9.52
CA SER A 59 5.00 4.31 9.49
C SER A 59 4.96 5.40 10.56
N ARG A 60 5.45 5.09 11.77
CA ARG A 60 5.49 6.06 12.86
C ARG A 60 6.46 7.20 12.58
N GLU A 61 7.63 6.91 12.01
CA GLU A 61 8.68 7.88 11.72
C GLU A 61 8.26 8.81 10.58
N VAL A 62 7.60 8.26 9.56
CA VAL A 62 7.18 9.01 8.36
C VAL A 62 5.79 9.62 8.47
N SER A 63 5.05 9.35 9.55
CA SER A 63 3.65 9.77 9.77
C SER A 63 3.38 11.27 9.56
N LYS A 64 4.41 12.12 9.71
CA LYS A 64 4.31 13.57 9.49
C LYS A 64 4.16 13.94 8.01
N PHE A 65 4.78 13.18 7.10
CA PHE A 65 4.86 13.50 5.67
C PHE A 65 4.39 12.38 4.75
N ALA A 66 4.09 11.19 5.29
CA ALA A 66 3.58 10.07 4.52
C ALA A 66 2.47 9.30 5.27
N THR A 67 1.58 8.71 4.49
CA THR A 67 0.52 7.80 4.94
C THR A 67 0.74 6.47 4.23
N ILE A 68 0.76 5.36 4.97
CA ILE A 68 1.00 4.03 4.42
C ILE A 68 -0.28 3.19 4.55
N ALA A 69 -0.68 2.53 3.47
CA ALA A 69 -1.77 1.57 3.45
C ALA A 69 -1.39 0.31 2.65
N LEU A 70 -1.98 -0.81 3.02
CA LEU A 70 -1.81 -2.09 2.36
C LEU A 70 -2.97 -2.29 1.39
N VAL A 71 -2.72 -2.89 0.24
CA VAL A 71 -3.73 -3.18 -0.77
C VAL A 71 -3.70 -4.67 -1.07
N ASP A 72 -4.83 -5.32 -0.84
CA ASP A 72 -4.98 -6.76 -1.07
C ASP A 72 -5.26 -7.05 -2.54
N VAL A 73 -4.29 -7.67 -3.20
CA VAL A 73 -4.35 -8.00 -4.63
C VAL A 73 -5.30 -9.16 -4.93
N ASP A 74 -5.67 -9.97 -3.95
CA ASP A 74 -6.59 -11.09 -4.17
C ASP A 74 -8.05 -10.61 -4.31
N SER A 75 -8.35 -9.36 -3.96
CA SER A 75 -9.66 -8.75 -4.14
C SER A 75 -9.95 -8.41 -5.61
N GLU A 76 -11.10 -8.85 -6.13
CA GLU A 76 -11.49 -8.64 -7.53
C GLU A 76 -11.55 -7.15 -7.92
N GLU A 77 -12.01 -6.29 -7.01
CA GLU A 77 -12.09 -4.85 -7.24
C GLU A 77 -10.72 -4.17 -7.41
N ILE A 78 -9.66 -4.76 -6.85
CA ILE A 78 -8.29 -4.23 -6.90
C ILE A 78 -7.59 -4.61 -8.21
N GLN A 79 -8.06 -5.63 -8.92
CA GLN A 79 -7.49 -6.09 -10.19
C GLN A 79 -7.43 -4.99 -11.26
N VAL A 80 -8.32 -4.01 -11.20
CA VAL A 80 -8.28 -2.83 -12.10
C VAL A 80 -7.00 -2.02 -11.90
N TYR A 81 -6.55 -1.84 -10.65
CA TYR A 81 -5.32 -1.09 -10.34
C TYR A 81 -4.08 -1.88 -10.67
N ILE A 82 -4.10 -3.20 -10.47
CA ILE A 82 -2.98 -4.07 -10.86
C ILE A 82 -2.71 -3.94 -12.36
N LYS A 83 -3.77 -3.99 -13.18
CA LYS A 83 -3.67 -3.81 -14.63
C LYS A 83 -3.30 -2.37 -15.01
N TYR A 84 -3.85 -1.38 -14.32
CA TYR A 84 -3.58 0.03 -14.61
C TYR A 84 -2.13 0.44 -14.31
N PHE A 85 -1.57 -0.06 -13.21
CA PHE A 85 -0.18 0.19 -12.79
C PHE A 85 0.82 -0.84 -13.34
N ASP A 86 0.37 -1.79 -14.16
CA ASP A 86 1.17 -2.88 -14.72
C ASP A 86 1.98 -3.65 -13.65
N ILE A 87 1.32 -3.97 -12.53
CA ILE A 87 1.95 -4.67 -11.41
C ILE A 87 2.07 -6.16 -11.75
N THR A 88 3.30 -6.59 -12.04
CA THR A 88 3.64 -7.98 -12.37
C THR A 88 4.25 -8.74 -11.19
N LEU A 89 4.92 -8.03 -10.29
CA LEU A 89 5.61 -8.59 -9.13
C LEU A 89 5.01 -8.06 -7.84
N ILE A 90 4.97 -8.91 -6.82
CA ILE A 90 4.41 -8.64 -5.51
C ILE A 90 5.45 -9.07 -4.47
N PRO A 91 5.70 -8.29 -3.39
CA PRO A 91 5.11 -6.99 -3.06
C PRO A 91 5.55 -5.87 -4.01
N SER A 92 4.62 -4.99 -4.39
CA SER A 92 4.89 -3.77 -5.15
C SER A 92 4.37 -2.55 -4.41
N THR A 93 5.09 -1.43 -4.50
CA THR A 93 4.74 -0.18 -3.80
C THR A 93 4.51 0.93 -4.80
N VAL A 94 3.34 1.56 -4.74
CA VAL A 94 2.99 2.72 -5.57
C VAL A 94 2.88 3.96 -4.68
N PHE A 95 3.45 5.06 -5.15
CA PHE A 95 3.48 6.33 -4.44
C PHE A 95 2.53 7.32 -5.10
N PHE A 96 1.79 8.08 -4.29
CA PHE A 96 1.01 9.22 -4.75
C PHE A 96 1.37 10.47 -3.94
N PHE A 97 1.32 11.62 -4.58
CA PHE A 97 1.37 12.92 -3.94
C PHE A 97 0.37 13.85 -4.61
N ASN A 98 -0.48 14.49 -3.82
CA ASN A 98 -1.54 15.36 -4.34
C ASN A 98 -2.43 14.66 -5.40
N ALA A 99 -2.85 13.42 -5.11
CA ALA A 99 -3.60 12.53 -6.01
C ALA A 99 -2.92 12.17 -7.35
N HIS A 100 -1.65 12.56 -7.56
CA HIS A 100 -0.86 12.17 -8.72
C HIS A 100 0.08 11.02 -8.38
N HIS A 101 0.11 9.98 -9.23
CA HIS A 101 1.08 8.91 -9.08
C HIS A 101 2.49 9.43 -9.32
N MET A 102 3.43 9.06 -8.46
CA MET A 102 4.84 9.40 -8.59
C MET A 102 5.59 8.20 -9.19
N LYS A 103 6.42 8.46 -10.20
CA LYS A 103 7.39 7.48 -10.68
C LYS A 103 8.65 7.57 -9.81
N MET A 104 9.02 6.44 -9.23
CA MET A 104 10.27 6.30 -8.50
C MET A 104 11.28 5.61 -9.43
N ASP A 105 12.42 6.24 -9.66
CA ASP A 105 13.56 5.61 -10.32
C ASP A 105 14.53 5.13 -9.25
N SER A 106 14.64 3.81 -9.08
CA SER A 106 15.56 3.18 -8.14
C SER A 106 16.89 2.78 -8.80
N GLY A 107 17.12 3.18 -10.05
CA GLY A 107 18.37 2.93 -10.74
C GLY A 107 18.60 1.45 -11.07
N LEU A 108 17.54 0.64 -11.17
CA LEU A 108 17.63 -0.70 -11.77
C LEU A 108 17.80 -0.57 -13.29
N TYR A 109 18.84 0.15 -13.72
CA TYR A 109 19.46 -0.06 -15.00
C TYR A 109 20.00 -1.49 -14.93
N LEU A 110 19.19 -2.45 -15.36
CA LEU A 110 19.74 -3.65 -15.95
C LEU A 110 20.61 -3.14 -17.10
N GLU A 111 21.92 -3.15 -16.86
CA GLU A 111 22.96 -2.93 -17.85
C GLU A 111 22.62 -3.84 -19.05
N GLY A 112 21.92 -3.27 -20.03
CA GLY A 112 21.56 -3.93 -21.28
C GLY A 112 22.81 -4.15 -22.09
N ARG A 113 23.47 -5.28 -21.81
CA ARG A 113 24.00 -6.15 -22.84
C ARG A 113 22.86 -6.97 -23.44
#